data_AF-A0A353ZWS7-F1
#
_entry.id   AF-A0A353ZWS7-F1
#
_cell.length_a   1.000
_cell.length_b   1.000
_cell.length_c   1.000
_cell.angle_alpha   90.00
_cell.angle_beta   90.00
_cell.angle_gamma   90.00
#
_symmetry.space_group_name_H-M   'P 1'
#
loop_
_entity.id
_entity.type
_entity.pdbx_description
1 polymer ?
#
loop_
_entity_poly.entity_id
_entity_poly.type
_entity_poly.pdbx_seq_one_letter_code
_entity_poly.pdbx_strand_id
1 'polypeptide(L)'
;PTTGFNILGAHTDSPSFKLKPKPTTGAFGWLQAGVEVYGGPLLNSWLDRELQLAGRLVMLDGTQHLTATGPMLRFPQLAIHLDRAVNDGLTLDKQRHMNPVWGLGDPADVDLLAVLASHVPGVPVDPARIGGYDVVIADTQAPAVFGA
;
A
#
# COMPACT_ATOMS: atom_id res chain seq x y z
N PRO A 1 22.33 20.09 37.52
CA PRO A 1 22.22 18.63 37.26
C PRO A 1 23.38 18.14 36.38
N THR A 2 24.16 17.15 36.83
CA THR A 2 25.42 16.70 36.19
C THR A 2 25.44 15.23 35.74
N THR A 3 24.35 14.47 35.95
CA THR A 3 24.27 13.08 35.50
C THR A 3 23.92 13.03 34.01
N GLY A 4 24.79 12.42 33.20
CA GLY A 4 24.59 12.26 31.76
C GLY A 4 23.57 11.18 31.39
N PHE A 5 23.17 11.14 30.11
CA PHE A 5 22.24 10.16 29.55
C PHE A 5 22.98 9.17 28.65
N ASN A 6 22.52 7.91 28.63
CA ASN A 6 22.88 6.93 27.61
C ASN A 6 21.69 6.82 26.65
N ILE A 7 21.88 7.21 25.38
CA ILE A 7 20.81 7.31 24.39
C ILE A 7 21.07 6.29 23.26
N LEU A 8 20.03 5.55 22.88
CA LEU A 8 20.00 4.70 21.69
C LEU A 8 18.96 5.25 20.70
N GLY A 9 19.35 5.40 19.44
CA GLY A 9 18.46 5.81 18.34
C GLY A 9 18.11 4.64 17.42
N ALA A 10 16.89 4.64 16.91
CA ALA A 10 16.38 3.74 15.87
C ALA A 10 15.39 4.51 14.98
N HIS A 11 14.84 3.86 13.96
CA HIS A 11 13.78 4.41 13.11
C HIS A 11 12.62 3.41 13.00
N THR A 12 11.41 3.93 12.73
CA THR A 12 10.17 3.14 12.69
C THR A 12 9.59 2.99 11.29
N ASP A 13 10.24 3.59 10.30
CA ASP A 13 9.81 3.55 8.91
C ASP A 13 10.62 2.54 8.10
N SER A 14 10.00 2.07 7.02
CA SER A 14 10.60 1.17 6.05
C SER A 14 10.18 1.61 4.65
N PRO A 15 11.03 1.46 3.62
CA PRO A 15 10.64 1.71 2.23
C PRO A 15 9.38 0.92 1.86
N SER A 16 8.42 1.59 1.22
CA SER A 16 7.09 1.05 0.89
C SER A 16 6.42 1.92 -0.18
N PHE A 17 5.11 1.78 -0.34
CA PHE A 17 4.24 2.60 -1.16
C PHE A 17 3.17 3.23 -0.27
N LYS A 18 2.97 4.55 -0.39
CA LYS A 18 1.89 5.28 0.29
C LYS A 18 0.73 5.53 -0.66
N LEU A 19 -0.50 5.47 -0.15
CA LEU A 19 -1.66 5.90 -0.93
C LEU A 19 -1.57 7.39 -1.25
N LYS A 20 -1.78 7.73 -2.53
CA LYS A 20 -1.90 9.13 -2.96
C LYS A 20 -3.21 9.74 -2.47
N PRO A 21 -3.34 11.09 -2.40
CA PRO A 21 -4.57 11.78 -1.96
C PRO A 21 -5.84 11.46 -2.76
N LYS A 22 -5.71 11.04 -4.03
CA LYS A 22 -6.80 10.52 -4.86
C LYS A 22 -6.44 9.08 -5.25
N PRO A 23 -6.73 8.09 -4.38
CA PRO A 23 -6.14 6.77 -4.50
C PRO A 23 -6.95 5.81 -5.36
N THR A 24 -8.23 6.07 -5.61
CA THR A 24 -9.01 5.26 -6.54
C THR A 24 -8.60 5.58 -7.97
N THR A 25 -8.01 4.62 -8.67
CA THR A 25 -7.71 4.73 -10.09
C THR A 25 -8.09 3.44 -10.81
N GLY A 26 -7.95 3.41 -12.13
CA GLY A 26 -8.16 2.19 -12.88
C GLY A 26 -7.82 2.34 -14.35
N ALA A 27 -7.63 1.21 -15.02
CA ALA A 27 -7.37 1.15 -16.44
C ALA A 27 -7.86 -0.20 -17.00
N PHE A 28 -8.43 -0.19 -18.20
CA PHE A 28 -8.82 -1.41 -18.92
C PHE A 28 -9.74 -2.35 -18.11
N GLY A 29 -10.66 -1.81 -17.31
CA GLY A 29 -11.58 -2.57 -16.47
C GLY A 29 -10.99 -3.10 -15.15
N TRP A 30 -9.74 -2.75 -14.85
CA TRP A 30 -9.08 -3.08 -13.58
C TRP A 30 -9.07 -1.88 -12.65
N LEU A 31 -9.46 -2.11 -11.40
CA LEU A 31 -9.32 -1.15 -10.32
C LEU A 31 -7.90 -1.20 -9.78
N GLN A 32 -7.30 -0.03 -9.61
CA GLN A 32 -5.94 0.15 -9.13
C GLN A 32 -5.91 1.10 -7.93
N ALA A 33 -4.92 0.91 -7.06
CA ALA A 33 -4.63 1.85 -5.98
C ALA A 33 -3.53 2.82 -6.44
N GLY A 34 -3.84 4.11 -6.55
CA GLY A 34 -2.87 5.15 -6.84
C GLY A 34 -1.90 5.30 -5.67
N VAL A 35 -0.62 5.01 -5.91
CA VAL A 35 0.42 5.08 -4.87
C VAL A 35 1.62 5.93 -5.25
N GLU A 36 2.35 6.37 -4.23
CA GLU A 36 3.66 6.99 -4.33
C GLU A 36 4.72 6.16 -3.62
N VAL A 37 5.94 6.18 -4.15
CA VAL A 37 7.07 5.49 -3.54
C VAL A 37 7.51 6.23 -2.27
N TYR A 38 7.59 5.51 -1.15
CA TYR A 38 8.15 6.01 0.10
C TYR A 38 9.54 5.38 0.31
N GLY A 39 10.56 6.24 0.44
CA GLY A 39 11.96 5.80 0.54
C GLY A 39 12.54 5.28 -0.78
N GLY A 40 13.50 4.35 -0.70
CA GLY A 40 14.17 3.73 -1.85
C GLY A 40 13.92 2.22 -1.96
N PRO A 41 12.67 1.76 -2.20
CA PRO A 41 12.38 0.34 -2.29
C PRO A 41 12.97 -0.29 -3.54
N LEU A 42 13.33 -1.57 -3.44
CA LEU A 42 13.64 -2.43 -4.59
C LEU A 42 12.32 -2.79 -5.28
N LEU A 43 11.91 -2.03 -6.30
CA LEU A 43 10.57 -2.14 -6.90
C LEU A 43 10.23 -3.57 -7.37
N ASN A 44 11.19 -4.30 -7.91
CA ASN A 44 11.01 -5.67 -8.38
C ASN A 44 10.63 -6.65 -7.26
N SER A 45 11.06 -6.40 -6.01
CA SER A 45 10.72 -7.29 -4.90
C SER A 45 9.25 -7.18 -4.48
N TRP A 46 8.51 -6.19 -4.97
CA TRP A 46 7.09 -5.99 -4.69
C TRP A 46 6.16 -6.59 -5.74
N LEU A 47 6.71 -7.01 -6.88
CA LEU A 47 5.94 -7.69 -7.90
C LEU A 47 5.45 -9.03 -7.37
N ASP A 48 4.25 -9.40 -7.78
CA ASP A 48 3.70 -10.73 -7.61
C ASP A 48 3.60 -11.25 -6.16
N ARG A 49 3.41 -10.33 -5.22
CA ARG A 49 3.07 -10.61 -3.82
C ARG A 49 1.60 -10.37 -3.50
N GLU A 50 1.11 -11.05 -2.47
CA GLU A 50 -0.16 -10.77 -1.82
C GLU A 50 0.01 -9.61 -0.84
N LEU A 51 -0.52 -8.45 -1.19
CA LEU A 51 -0.28 -7.21 -0.49
C LEU A 51 -1.56 -6.69 0.18
N GLN A 52 -1.40 -5.93 1.25
CA GLN A 52 -2.49 -5.24 1.95
C GLN A 52 -2.26 -3.74 2.00
N LEU A 53 -3.35 -2.98 2.15
CA LEU A 53 -3.30 -1.62 2.65
C LEU A 53 -3.42 -1.66 4.17
N ALA A 54 -2.53 -0.97 4.86
CA ALA A 54 -2.58 -0.83 6.31
C ALA A 54 -2.17 0.57 6.74
N GLY A 55 -2.84 1.09 7.77
CA GLY A 55 -2.51 2.41 8.31
C GLY A 55 -3.63 3.01 9.13
N ARG A 56 -3.73 4.34 9.10
CA ARG A 56 -4.75 5.09 9.83
C ARG A 56 -5.64 5.94 8.93
N LEU A 57 -6.90 6.02 9.31
CA LEU A 57 -7.87 7.01 8.85
C LEU A 57 -8.02 8.07 9.95
N VAL A 58 -7.97 9.34 9.58
CA VAL A 58 -8.19 10.48 10.49
C VAL A 58 -9.50 11.12 10.11
N MET A 59 -10.43 11.16 11.06
CA MET A 59 -11.77 11.68 10.86
C MET A 59 -11.80 13.21 11.03
N LEU A 60 -12.84 13.86 10.52
CA LEU A 60 -13.01 15.32 10.61
C LEU A 60 -13.14 15.84 12.05
N ASP A 61 -13.54 14.99 13.00
CA ASP A 61 -13.59 15.32 14.43
C ASP A 61 -12.25 15.06 15.16
N GLY A 62 -11.22 14.61 14.42
CA GLY A 62 -9.89 14.30 14.93
C GLY A 62 -9.71 12.89 15.45
N THR A 63 -10.78 12.08 15.52
CA THR A 63 -10.66 10.65 15.89
C THR A 63 -9.85 9.87 14.86
N GLN A 64 -9.18 8.81 15.29
CA GLN A 64 -8.32 7.99 14.43
C GLN A 64 -8.72 6.53 14.50
N HIS A 65 -8.78 5.87 13.35
CA HIS A 65 -9.06 4.45 13.23
C HIS A 65 -7.94 3.75 12.49
N LEU A 66 -7.50 2.60 13.01
CA LEU A 66 -6.61 1.71 12.28
C LEU A 66 -7.42 0.85 11.31
N THR A 67 -6.86 0.61 10.13
CA THR A 67 -7.46 -0.22 9.09
C THR A 67 -6.39 -1.12 8.47
N ALA A 68 -6.77 -2.34 8.12
CA ALA A 68 -5.93 -3.29 7.39
C ALA A 68 -6.81 -4.18 6.51
N THR A 69 -6.55 -4.20 5.20
CA THR A 69 -7.43 -4.89 4.25
C THR A 69 -7.24 -6.41 4.18
N GLY A 70 -6.13 -6.93 4.70
CA GLY A 70 -5.67 -8.27 4.33
C GLY A 70 -5.24 -8.33 2.85
N PRO A 71 -5.01 -9.54 2.30
CA PRO A 71 -4.42 -9.74 0.96
C PRO A 71 -5.39 -9.34 -0.14
N MET A 72 -5.31 -8.08 -0.57
CA MET A 72 -6.24 -7.46 -1.51
C MET A 72 -5.54 -6.95 -2.77
N LEU A 73 -4.26 -6.57 -2.66
CA LEU A 73 -3.50 -5.89 -3.70
C LEU A 73 -2.48 -6.83 -4.35
N ARG A 74 -2.18 -6.59 -5.63
CA ARG A 74 -1.02 -7.18 -6.32
C ARG A 74 -0.42 -6.20 -7.33
N PHE A 75 0.90 -6.13 -7.41
CA PHE A 75 1.59 -5.56 -8.58
C PHE A 75 1.89 -6.69 -9.56
N PRO A 76 1.10 -6.90 -10.63
CA PRO A 76 1.31 -8.01 -11.55
C PRO A 76 2.53 -7.73 -12.45
N GLN A 77 3.45 -8.69 -12.55
CA GLN A 77 4.52 -8.59 -13.55
C GLN A 77 3.99 -8.88 -14.95
N LEU A 78 4.46 -8.13 -15.95
CA LEU A 78 4.19 -8.43 -17.35
C LEU A 78 4.78 -9.79 -17.71
N ALA A 79 3.99 -10.62 -18.41
CA ALA A 79 4.45 -11.93 -18.85
C ALA A 79 5.68 -11.82 -19.76
N ILE A 80 6.69 -12.65 -19.53
CA ILE A 80 7.95 -12.69 -20.32
C ILE A 80 7.72 -12.89 -21.82
N HIS A 81 6.62 -13.53 -22.23
CA HIS A 81 6.27 -13.69 -23.65
C HIS A 81 6.04 -12.35 -24.36
N LEU A 82 5.61 -11.33 -23.60
CA LEU A 82 5.36 -9.96 -24.04
C LEU A 82 6.54 -9.02 -23.75
N ASP A 83 7.50 -9.45 -22.91
CA ASP A 83 8.78 -8.77 -22.67
C ASP A 83 9.92 -9.79 -22.57
N ARG A 84 10.43 -10.21 -23.73
CA ARG A 84 11.40 -11.31 -23.83
C ARG A 84 12.78 -10.98 -23.26
N ALA A 85 13.11 -9.69 -23.14
CA ALA A 85 14.41 -9.21 -22.66
C ALA A 85 14.40 -8.92 -21.14
N VAL A 86 13.29 -9.16 -20.44
CA VAL A 86 13.13 -8.80 -19.01
C VAL A 86 14.20 -9.39 -18.09
N ASN A 87 14.76 -10.56 -18.45
CA ASN A 87 15.82 -11.22 -17.69
C ASN A 87 17.20 -10.54 -17.85
N ASP A 88 17.40 -9.76 -18.92
CA ASP A 88 18.62 -8.98 -19.14
C ASP A 88 18.58 -7.65 -18.37
N GLY A 89 17.38 -7.18 -18.03
CA GLY A 89 17.17 -6.00 -17.20
C GLY A 89 15.70 -5.61 -17.10
N LEU A 90 15.14 -5.65 -15.88
CA LEU A 90 13.78 -5.20 -15.60
C LEU A 90 13.76 -3.71 -15.30
N THR A 91 13.03 -2.94 -16.12
CA THR A 91 12.79 -1.51 -15.88
C THR A 91 11.34 -1.27 -15.47
N LEU A 92 11.14 -0.78 -14.24
CA LEU A 92 9.82 -0.45 -13.70
C LEU A 92 9.65 1.07 -13.60
N ASP A 93 8.66 1.60 -14.32
CA ASP A 93 8.24 2.98 -14.18
C ASP A 93 7.36 3.11 -12.93
N LYS A 94 7.78 3.96 -11.98
CA LYS A 94 7.09 4.17 -10.70
C LYS A 94 5.65 4.66 -10.84
N GLN A 95 5.33 5.40 -11.90
CA GLN A 95 4.01 6.00 -12.09
C GLN A 95 3.10 5.08 -12.92
N ARG A 96 3.65 4.36 -13.90
CA ARG A 96 2.87 3.51 -14.82
C ARG A 96 2.76 2.07 -14.35
N HIS A 97 3.83 1.48 -13.83
CA HIS A 97 3.87 0.06 -13.51
C HIS A 97 3.59 -0.22 -12.04
N MET A 98 3.76 0.78 -11.17
CA MET A 98 3.61 0.63 -9.72
C MET A 98 2.31 1.25 -9.18
N ASN A 99 1.17 0.90 -9.77
CA ASN A 99 -0.15 1.02 -9.11
C ASN A 99 -0.77 -0.38 -9.05
N PRO A 100 -0.92 -1.00 -7.87
CA PRO A 100 -1.34 -2.38 -7.77
C PRO A 100 -2.83 -2.50 -8.10
N VAL A 101 -3.20 -3.64 -8.68
CA VAL A 101 -4.59 -4.00 -8.92
C VAL A 101 -5.23 -4.54 -7.64
N TRP A 102 -6.52 -4.28 -7.44
CA TRP A 102 -7.28 -4.79 -6.30
C TRP A 102 -8.70 -5.25 -6.64
N GLY A 103 -9.12 -5.11 -7.89
CA GLY A 103 -10.45 -5.56 -8.32
C GLY A 103 -10.73 -5.27 -9.78
N LEU A 104 -11.97 -5.54 -10.18
CA LEU A 104 -12.51 -5.27 -11.50
C LEU A 104 -13.63 -4.21 -11.38
N GLY A 105 -13.72 -3.31 -12.36
CA GLY A 105 -14.77 -2.30 -12.41
C GLY A 105 -14.32 -0.96 -13.01
N ASP A 106 -15.21 0.03 -12.90
CA ASP A 106 -14.94 1.43 -13.23
C ASP A 106 -14.53 2.19 -11.96
N PRO A 107 -13.37 2.87 -11.93
CA PRO A 107 -12.97 3.69 -10.78
C PRO A 107 -13.94 4.84 -10.45
N ALA A 108 -14.84 5.22 -11.34
CA ALA A 108 -15.89 6.21 -11.06
C ALA A 108 -16.99 5.67 -10.13
N ASP A 109 -17.18 4.35 -10.07
CA ASP A 109 -18.27 3.70 -9.33
C ASP A 109 -17.84 3.16 -7.96
N VAL A 110 -16.55 3.27 -7.62
CA VAL A 110 -15.98 2.72 -6.38
C VAL A 110 -15.16 3.75 -5.63
N ASP A 111 -15.06 3.57 -4.31
CA ASP A 111 -14.20 4.39 -3.46
C ASP A 111 -13.31 3.51 -2.59
N LEU A 112 -11.99 3.58 -2.81
CA LEU A 112 -11.01 2.85 -2.02
C LEU A 112 -11.00 3.31 -0.56
N LEU A 113 -11.37 4.55 -0.25
CA LEU A 113 -11.50 5.02 1.14
C LEU A 113 -12.69 4.38 1.83
N ALA A 114 -13.81 4.16 1.12
CA ALA A 114 -14.94 3.39 1.62
C ALA A 114 -14.56 1.93 1.88
N VAL A 115 -13.73 1.32 1.02
CA VAL A 115 -13.17 -0.01 1.27
C VAL A 115 -12.30 -0.01 2.54
N LEU A 116 -11.42 0.96 2.73
CA LEU A 116 -10.61 1.05 3.94
C LEU A 116 -11.46 1.27 5.21
N ALA A 117 -12.51 2.08 5.12
CA ALA A 117 -13.43 2.33 6.21
C ALA A 117 -14.17 1.04 6.64
N SER A 118 -14.56 0.19 5.69
CA SER A 118 -15.23 -1.09 6.00
C SER A 118 -14.32 -2.12 6.67
N HIS A 119 -13.00 -1.95 6.59
CA HIS A 119 -11.99 -2.80 7.23
C HIS A 119 -11.56 -2.30 8.62
N VAL A 120 -12.19 -1.24 9.14
CA VAL A 120 -11.96 -0.81 10.53
C VAL A 120 -12.63 -1.80 11.49
N PRO A 121 -11.89 -2.40 12.43
CA PRO A 121 -12.45 -3.42 13.31
C PRO A 121 -13.36 -2.82 14.38
N GLY A 122 -14.52 -3.46 14.58
CA GLY A 122 -15.39 -3.24 15.74
C GLY A 122 -16.19 -1.93 15.76
N VAL A 123 -15.99 -1.02 14.79
CA VAL A 123 -16.69 0.26 14.72
C VAL A 123 -17.02 0.59 13.25
N PRO A 124 -18.27 0.94 12.92
CA PRO A 124 -18.60 1.48 11.61
C PRO A 124 -17.94 2.84 11.40
N VAL A 125 -17.23 3.01 10.28
CA VAL A 125 -16.62 4.27 9.88
C VAL A 125 -17.33 4.79 8.63
N ASP A 126 -17.83 6.02 8.70
CA ASP A 126 -18.41 6.72 7.54
C ASP A 126 -17.28 7.33 6.68
N PRO A 127 -17.06 6.85 5.44
CA PRO A 127 -16.01 7.37 4.58
C PRO A 127 -16.17 8.86 4.25
N ALA A 128 -17.40 9.40 4.25
CA ALA A 128 -17.65 10.82 4.01
C ALA A 128 -17.11 11.72 5.15
N ARG A 129 -16.75 11.13 6.30
CA ARG A 129 -16.22 11.81 7.47
C ARG A 129 -14.70 11.69 7.60
N ILE A 130 -14.02 11.03 6.65
CA ILE A 130 -12.55 10.95 6.61
C ILE A 130 -12.01 12.34 6.21
N GLY A 131 -11.21 12.93 7.10
CA GLY A 131 -10.49 14.19 6.86
C GLY A 131 -9.09 14.00 6.30
N GLY A 132 -8.49 12.83 6.50
CA GLY A 132 -7.18 12.46 5.96
C GLY A 132 -6.80 11.02 6.31
N TYR A 133 -5.65 10.57 5.83
CA TYR A 133 -5.14 9.23 6.10
C TYR A 133 -3.63 9.15 5.93
N ASP A 134 -3.04 8.12 6.53
CA ASP A 134 -1.67 7.69 6.27
C ASP A 134 -1.70 6.17 6.17
N VAL A 135 -1.68 5.68 4.94
CA VAL A 135 -1.88 4.27 4.59
C VAL A 135 -0.76 3.83 3.66
N VAL A 136 -0.12 2.73 4.02
CA VAL A 136 0.99 2.12 3.29
C VAL A 136 0.60 0.75 2.77
N ILE A 137 1.38 0.24 1.81
CA ILE A 137 1.29 -1.14 1.36
C ILE A 137 2.25 -2.01 2.18
N ALA A 138 1.79 -3.17 2.61
CA ALA A 138 2.62 -4.18 3.28
C ALA A 138 2.41 -5.56 2.65
N ASP A 139 3.43 -6.41 2.75
CA ASP A 139 3.28 -7.84 2.48
C ASP A 139 2.35 -8.48 3.52
N THR A 140 1.56 -9.44 3.09
CA THR A 140 0.70 -10.23 3.98
C THR A 140 1.35 -11.52 4.42
N GLN A 141 2.44 -11.94 3.76
CA GLN A 141 3.24 -13.06 4.20
C GLN A 141 3.87 -12.75 5.58
N ALA A 142 3.53 -13.55 6.59
CA ALA A 142 4.13 -13.41 7.91
C ALA A 142 5.64 -13.71 7.88
N PRO A 143 6.47 -12.99 8.66
CA PRO A 143 7.89 -13.31 8.78
C PRO A 143 8.07 -14.70 9.39
N ALA A 144 9.04 -15.44 8.87
CA ALA A 144 9.37 -16.78 9.34
C ALA A 144 10.88 -16.99 9.37
N VAL A 145 11.34 -17.84 10.29
CA VAL A 145 12.70 -18.38 10.25
C VAL A 145 12.81 -19.31 9.04
N PHE A 146 13.90 -19.20 8.28
CA PHE A 146 14.19 -20.07 7.14
C PHE A 146 15.66 -20.49 7.15
N GLY A 147 15.96 -21.62 6.50
CA GLY A 147 17.30 -22.25 6.54
C GLY A 147 17.34 -23.45 7.49
N ALA A 148 18.34 -24.32 7.28
CA ALA A 148 18.64 -25.48 8.13
C ALA A 148 19.74 -25.14 9.15
#